data_AF-A0A6I9NHR9-F1
#
_entry.id   AF-A0A6I9NHR9-F1
#
_cell.length_a   1.000
_cell.length_b   1.000
_cell.length_c   1.000
_cell.angle_alpha   90.00
_cell.angle_beta   90.00
_cell.angle_gamma   90.00
#
_symmetry.space_group_name_H-M   'P 1'
#
loop_
_entity.id
_entity.type
_entity.pdbx_description
1 polymer ?
#
loop_
_entity_poly.entity_id
_entity_poly.type
_entity_poly.pdbx_seq_one_letter_code
_entity_poly.pdbx_strand_id
1 'polypeptide(L)'
;MVWENGCVVIVMLTPLVESGLKQCYHYWPDEGSNLYHIYEVNLVSEHIWCDDFLVRSFYLKNMQTNETRTVTQFHFLTWLNQNVPETSRTLLDFRR
;
A
#
# COMPACT_ATOMS: atom_id res chain seq x y z
N MET A 1 -7.97 -11.04 -5.97
CA MET A 1 -6.88 -11.49 -5.08
C MET A 1 -7.02 -10.99 -3.64
N VAL A 2 -7.01 -9.68 -3.38
CA VAL A 2 -7.07 -9.12 -2.01
C VAL A 2 -8.39 -9.49 -1.31
N TRP A 3 -9.51 -9.33 -2.01
CA TRP A 3 -10.84 -9.64 -1.49
C TRP A 3 -11.02 -11.12 -1.16
N GLU A 4 -10.85 -11.97 -2.18
CA GLU A 4 -11.14 -13.41 -2.16
C GLU A 4 -10.27 -14.16 -1.16
N ASN A 5 -9.02 -13.72 -0.94
CA ASN A 5 -8.10 -14.35 0.02
C ASN A 5 -8.24 -13.84 1.45
N GLY A 6 -9.25 -13.03 1.77
CA GLY A 6 -9.36 -12.52 3.15
C GLY A 6 -8.27 -11.52 3.53
N CYS A 7 -7.50 -10.99 2.56
CA CYS A 7 -6.32 -10.19 2.84
C CYS A 7 -6.71 -8.86 3.51
N VAL A 8 -6.01 -8.54 4.60
CA VAL A 8 -6.18 -7.30 5.39
C VAL A 8 -4.90 -6.46 5.45
N VAL A 9 -3.76 -6.99 4.97
CA VAL A 9 -2.47 -6.31 4.99
C VAL A 9 -1.79 -6.43 3.64
N ILE A 10 -1.37 -5.30 3.07
CA ILE A 10 -0.53 -5.21 1.87
C ILE A 10 0.83 -4.66 2.29
N VAL A 11 1.90 -5.31 1.86
CA VAL A 11 3.26 -4.80 2.04
C VAL A 11 3.82 -4.44 0.66
N MET A 12 4.04 -3.15 0.43
CA MET A 12 4.64 -2.62 -0.80
C MET A 12 6.07 -2.19 -0.50
N LEU A 13 7.05 -2.82 -1.16
CA LEU A 13 8.49 -2.66 -0.88
C LEU A 13 9.22 -1.90 -1.99
N THR A 14 8.50 -1.12 -2.80
CA THR A 14 9.07 -0.36 -3.92
C THR A 14 8.35 0.96 -4.07
N PRO A 15 9.04 2.07 -4.41
CA PRO A 15 8.36 3.26 -4.90
C PRO A 15 7.67 2.99 -6.24
N LEU A 16 6.84 3.91 -6.72
CA LEU A 16 6.22 3.79 -8.06
C LEU A 16 7.26 3.90 -9.19
N VAL A 17 8.27 4.75 -8.99
CA VAL A 17 9.35 5.02 -9.94
C VAL A 17 10.67 5.05 -9.19
N GLU A 18 11.69 4.41 -9.76
CA GLU A 18 13.06 4.40 -9.26
C GLU A 18 14.00 4.71 -10.43
N SER A 19 14.89 5.70 -10.31
CA SER A 19 15.86 6.06 -11.36
C SER A 19 15.24 6.29 -12.75
N GLY A 20 14.04 6.86 -12.78
CA GLY A 20 13.25 7.09 -14.01
C GLY A 20 12.55 5.84 -14.57
N LEU A 21 12.75 4.67 -13.97
CA LEU A 21 12.10 3.41 -14.34
C LEU A 21 10.86 3.18 -13.49
N LYS A 22 9.76 2.82 -14.16
CA LYS A 22 8.52 2.46 -13.49
C LYS A 22 8.64 1.09 -12.84
N GLN A 23 8.44 1.04 -11.52
CA GLN A 23 8.48 -0.20 -10.73
C GLN A 23 7.08 -0.75 -10.46
N CYS A 24 6.11 0.13 -10.22
CA CYS A 24 4.74 -0.25 -9.91
C CYS A 24 3.72 0.70 -10.55
N TYR A 25 2.54 0.18 -10.86
CA TYR A 25 1.39 1.01 -11.19
C TYR A 25 0.69 1.45 -9.92
N HIS A 26 0.13 2.65 -9.95
CA HIS A 26 -0.67 3.17 -8.85
C HIS A 26 -2.03 2.46 -8.81
N TYR A 27 -2.24 1.58 -7.82
CA TYR A 27 -3.43 0.72 -7.71
C TYR A 27 -4.37 1.14 -6.57
N TRP A 28 -4.15 2.30 -5.96
CA TRP A 28 -4.98 2.88 -4.90
C TRP A 28 -5.39 4.32 -5.26
N PRO A 29 -6.41 4.91 -4.61
CA PRO A 29 -6.76 6.32 -4.79
C PRO A 29 -5.81 7.24 -4.01
N ASP A 30 -5.48 8.40 -4.58
CA ASP A 30 -4.76 9.48 -3.87
C ASP A 30 -5.66 10.21 -2.86
N GLU A 31 -6.96 10.31 -3.16
CA GLU A 31 -7.98 10.90 -2.29
C GLU A 31 -9.35 10.26 -2.56
N GLY A 32 -10.23 10.25 -1.55
CA GLY A 32 -11.58 9.72 -1.71
C GLY A 32 -11.60 8.24 -2.09
N SER A 33 -12.26 7.90 -3.21
CA SER A 33 -12.44 6.51 -3.64
C SER A 33 -12.28 6.30 -5.13
N ASN A 34 -11.70 5.15 -5.49
CA ASN A 34 -11.65 4.63 -6.86
C ASN A 34 -12.38 3.30 -6.98
N LEU A 35 -13.02 3.05 -8.12
CA LEU A 35 -13.67 1.78 -8.44
C LEU A 35 -12.76 0.93 -9.34
N TYR A 36 -12.39 -0.25 -8.85
CA TYR A 36 -11.64 -1.26 -9.59
C TYR A 36 -12.53 -2.47 -9.83
N HIS A 37 -13.12 -2.55 -11.02
CA HIS A 37 -14.17 -3.52 -11.34
C HIS A 37 -15.37 -3.39 -10.39
N ILE A 38 -15.57 -4.35 -9.48
CA ILE A 38 -16.66 -4.36 -8.49
C ILE A 38 -16.19 -3.92 -7.09
N TYR A 39 -14.93 -3.51 -6.97
CA TYR A 39 -14.29 -3.18 -5.70
C TYR A 39 -14.08 -1.68 -5.59
N GLU A 40 -14.86 -1.04 -4.73
CA GLU A 40 -14.63 0.35 -4.35
C GLU A 40 -13.57 0.39 -3.26
N VAL A 41 -12.47 1.10 -3.53
CA VAL A 41 -11.37 1.31 -2.59
C VAL A 41 -11.42 2.77 -2.18
N ASN A 42 -11.62 3.03 -0.89
CA ASN A 42 -11.62 4.37 -0.32
C ASN A 42 -10.39 4.56 0.58
N LEU A 43 -9.62 5.64 0.38
CA LEU A 43 -8.53 6.02 1.26
C LEU A 43 -9.09 6.70 2.51
N VAL A 44 -8.98 6.01 3.64
CA VAL A 44 -9.46 6.48 4.94
C VAL A 44 -8.40 7.34 5.63
N SER A 45 -7.15 6.90 5.58
CA SER A 45 -6.04 7.64 6.16
C SER A 45 -4.72 7.30 5.46
N GLU A 46 -3.84 8.29 5.40
CA GLU A 46 -2.44 8.14 5.07
C GLU A 46 -1.61 8.73 6.22
N HIS A 47 -0.66 7.96 6.73
CA HIS A 47 0.23 8.38 7.80
C HIS A 47 1.68 8.19 7.37
N ILE A 48 2.39 9.31 7.23
CA ILE A 48 3.83 9.33 6.95
C ILE A 48 4.55 9.15 8.29
N TRP A 49 5.20 8.02 8.48
CA TRP A 49 5.92 7.72 9.72
C TRP A 49 7.32 8.34 9.73
N CYS A 50 8.03 8.19 8.62
CA CYS A 50 9.32 8.80 8.35
C CYS A 50 9.56 8.86 6.84
N ASP A 51 10.75 9.30 6.44
CA ASP A 51 11.14 9.36 5.02
C ASP A 51 11.22 7.97 4.36
N ASP A 52 11.31 6.90 5.15
CA ASP A 52 11.44 5.53 4.65
C ASP A 52 10.12 4.84 4.37
N PHE A 53 9.05 5.18 5.09
CA PHE A 53 7.77 4.50 4.91
C PHE A 53 6.56 5.31 5.39
N LEU A 54 5.42 4.93 4.82
CA LEU A 54 4.10 5.40 5.19
C LEU A 54 3.13 4.24 5.31
N VAL A 55 2.00 4.49 5.97
CA VAL A 55 0.92 3.52 6.14
C VAL A 55 -0.38 4.13 5.65
N ARG A 56 -1.11 3.36 4.83
CA ARG A 56 -2.47 3.72 4.38
C ARG A 56 -3.49 2.77 4.94
N SER A 57 -4.63 3.31 5.34
CA SER A 57 -5.82 2.51 5.66
C SER A 57 -6.85 2.70 4.57
N PHE A 58 -7.32 1.60 4.01
CA PHE A 58 -8.35 1.56 2.99
C PHE A 58 -9.63 0.94 3.54
N TYR A 59 -10.77 1.49 3.12
CA TYR A 59 -12.04 0.81 3.19
C TYR A 59 -12.33 0.18 1.84
N LEU A 60 -12.31 -1.15 1.78
CA LEU A 60 -12.56 -1.94 0.60
C LEU A 60 -14.00 -2.46 0.64
N LYS A 61 -14.81 -2.08 -0.34
CA LYS A 61 -16.21 -2.50 -0.46
C LYS A 61 -16.42 -3.33 -1.73
N ASN A 62 -17.04 -4.48 -1.58
CA ASN A 62 -17.58 -5.23 -2.70
C ASN A 62 -18.96 -4.68 -3.07
N MET A 63 -19.09 -4.08 -4.25
CA MET A 63 -20.31 -3.41 -4.68
C MET A 63 -21.46 -4.37 -5.03
N GLN A 64 -21.16 -5.66 -5.24
CA GLN A 64 -22.17 -6.68 -5.50
C GLN A 64 -22.78 -7.23 -4.21
N THR A 65 -21.96 -7.46 -3.18
CA THR A 65 -22.42 -8.04 -1.90
C THR A 65 -22.70 -6.99 -0.83
N ASN A 66 -22.23 -5.75 -1.03
CA ASN A 66 -22.17 -4.67 -0.04
C ASN A 66 -21.34 -4.98 1.21
N GLU A 67 -20.62 -6.10 1.22
CA GLU A 67 -19.67 -6.41 2.28
C GLU A 67 -18.46 -5.48 2.21
N THR A 68 -17.87 -5.22 3.37
CA THR A 68 -16.77 -4.29 3.51
C THR A 68 -15.65 -4.85 4.37
N ARG A 69 -14.44 -4.35 4.16
CA ARG A 69 -13.25 -4.75 4.91
C ARG A 69 -12.27 -3.58 4.99
N THR A 70 -11.60 -3.45 6.13
CA THR A 70 -10.45 -2.55 6.27
C THR A 70 -9.18 -3.27 5.80
N VAL A 71 -8.42 -2.63 4.92
CA VAL A 71 -7.12 -3.13 4.44
C VAL A 71 -6.05 -2.10 4.76
N THR A 72 -4.97 -2.51 5.39
CA THR A 72 -3.83 -1.63 5.68
C THR A 72 -2.70 -1.90 4.69
N GLN A 73 -2.22 -0.87 4.01
CA GLN A 73 -1.02 -0.95 3.18
C GLN A 73 0.14 -0.30 3.91
N PHE A 74 1.19 -1.07 4.12
CA PHE A 74 2.49 -0.61 4.56
C PHE A 74 3.36 -0.41 3.33
N HIS A 75 3.87 0.81 3.11
CA HIS A 75 4.61 1.17 1.91
C HIS A 75 6.01 1.66 2.28
N PHE A 76 7.00 0.82 2.04
CA PHE A 76 8.41 1.10 2.22
C PHE A 76 9.00 1.67 0.92
N LEU A 77 9.56 2.88 0.99
CA LEU A 77 9.94 3.70 -0.16
C LEU A 77 11.43 3.64 -0.49
N THR A 78 12.28 3.31 0.49
CA THR A 78 13.75 3.45 0.37
C THR A 78 14.47 2.13 0.10
N TRP A 79 13.75 1.05 -0.18
CA TRP A 79 14.36 -0.20 -0.68
C TRP A 79 14.56 -0.09 -2.19
N LEU A 80 15.76 0.33 -2.58
CA LEU A 80 16.15 0.56 -3.98
C LEU A 80 16.72 -0.72 -4.61
N ASN A 81 16.42 -0.99 -5.88
CA ASN A 81 16.79 -2.23 -6.57
C ASN A 81 18.30 -2.52 -6.60
N GLN A 82 19.14 -1.47 -6.55
CA GLN A 82 20.59 -1.64 -6.64
C GLN A 82 21.31 -1.68 -5.29
N ASN A 83 20.63 -1.36 -4.17
CA ASN A 83 21.23 -1.31 -2.85
C ASN A 83 20.30 -1.91 -1.80
N VAL A 84 20.81 -2.83 -0.98
CA VAL A 84 20.15 -3.15 0.29
C VAL A 84 20.17 -1.90 1.18
N PRO A 85 19.13 -1.66 2.01
CA PRO A 85 19.17 -0.58 2.99
C PRO A 85 20.47 -0.64 3.80
N GLU A 86 21.16 0.50 3.97
CA GLU A 86 22.45 0.55 4.68
C GLU A 86 22.37 0.03 6.11
N THR A 87 21.19 0.15 6.72
CA THR A 87 20.91 -0.40 8.05
C THR A 87 19.61 -1.20 8.03
N SER A 88 19.56 -2.28 8.81
CA SER A 88 18.34 -3.06 8.99
C SER A 88 17.32 -2.40 9.92
N ARG A 89 17.66 -1.26 10.56
CA ARG A 89 16.85 -0.65 11.62
C ARG A 89 15.47 -0.22 11.09
N THR A 90 15.44 0.52 10.00
CA THR A 90 14.20 1.05 9.42
C THR A 90 13.28 -0.05 8.94
N LEU A 91 13.83 -1.10 8.31
CA LEU A 91 13.06 -2.29 7.93
C LEU A 91 12.52 -3.06 9.14
N LEU A 92 13.28 -3.13 10.24
CA LEU A 92 12.83 -3.78 11.48
C LEU A 92 11.74 -2.96 12.18
N ASP A 93 11.81 -1.63 12.15
CA ASP A 93 10.77 -0.76 12.70
C ASP A 93 9.49 -0.82 11.86
N PHE A 94 9.61 -0.89 10.52
CA PHE A 94 8.51 -1.12 9.61
C PHE A 94 7.78 -2.46 9.83
N ARG A 95 8.50 -3.49 10.29
CA ARG A 95 7.95 -4.83 10.56
C ARG A 95 7.15 -4.93 11.87
N ARG A 96 7.44 -4.04 12.83
CA ARG A 96 6.88 -4.13 14.19
C ARG A 96 5.44 -3.66 14.24
#